data_AF-B1UZ00-F1
#
_entry.id   AF-B1UZ00-F1
#
_cell.length_a   1.000
_cell.length_b   1.000
_cell.length_c   1.000
_cell.angle_alpha   90.00
_cell.angle_beta   90.00
_cell.angle_gamma   90.00
#
_symmetry.space_group_name_H-M   'P 1'
#
loop_
_entity.id
_entity.type
_entity.pdbx_description
1 polymer ?
#
loop_
_entity_poly.entity_id
_entity_poly.type
_entity_poly.pdbx_seq_one_letter_code
_entity_poly.pdbx_strand_id
1 'polypeptide(L)'
;MRVLNLKITLRASWVHSLKEKRMVVKSIVQRLTNKFNVSVGEVHEQDIHQIIVIGISAVCGDQKQVDSTLENLIDFVEENTDAEIINIESDNYIFK
;
A
#
# COMPACT_ATOMS: atom_id res chain seq x y z
N MET A 1 17.42 -0.67 14.13
CA MET A 1 16.01 -0.90 13.71
C MET A 1 15.83 -0.29 12.33
N ARG A 2 15.04 -0.90 11.46
CA ARG A 2 14.75 -0.36 10.13
C ARG A 2 13.26 -0.07 9.99
N VAL A 3 12.91 0.92 9.20
CA VAL A 3 11.53 1.19 8.82
C VAL A 3 11.42 1.15 7.32
N LEU A 4 10.60 0.24 6.81
CA LEU A 4 10.19 0.17 5.42
C LEU A 4 9.07 1.18 5.18
N ASN A 5 9.19 1.98 4.15
CA ASN A 5 8.12 2.81 3.60
C ASN A 5 7.86 2.39 2.16
N LEU A 6 6.60 2.15 1.84
CA LEU A 6 6.16 1.70 0.54
C LEU A 6 4.98 2.56 0.10
N LYS A 7 5.04 3.07 -1.12
CA LYS A 7 3.97 3.83 -1.75
C LYS A 7 3.56 3.12 -3.02
N ILE A 8 2.30 2.71 -3.10
CA ILE A 8 1.73 2.02 -4.25
C ILE A 8 0.65 2.91 -4.85
N THR A 9 0.79 3.19 -6.15
CA THR A 9 -0.22 3.90 -6.93
C THR A 9 -1.01 2.89 -7.76
N LEU A 10 -2.31 2.86 -7.54
CA LEU A 10 -3.26 1.97 -8.19
C LEU A 10 -4.21 2.78 -9.09
N ARG A 11 -4.57 2.22 -10.24
CA ARG A 11 -5.64 2.70 -11.11
C ARG A 11 -6.87 1.80 -10.98
N ALA A 12 -7.98 2.40 -10.60
CA ALA A 12 -9.28 1.74 -10.54
C ALA A 12 -10.23 2.36 -11.56
N SER A 13 -10.09 1.97 -12.84
CA SER A 13 -10.83 2.59 -13.96
C SER A 13 -12.36 2.43 -13.86
N TRP A 14 -12.84 1.43 -13.11
CA TRP A 14 -14.28 1.17 -12.89
C TRP A 14 -14.89 2.02 -11.77
N VAL A 15 -14.07 2.77 -11.03
CA VAL A 15 -14.57 3.66 -9.98
C VAL A 15 -15.07 4.94 -10.63
N HIS A 16 -16.27 5.38 -10.26
CA HIS A 16 -16.95 6.55 -10.85
C HIS A 16 -17.34 7.61 -9.81
N SER A 17 -17.02 7.39 -8.53
CA SER A 17 -17.27 8.38 -7.48
C SER A 17 -16.24 8.31 -6.35
N LEU A 18 -16.07 9.41 -5.62
CA LEU A 18 -15.24 9.46 -4.42
C LEU A 18 -15.74 8.51 -3.31
N LYS A 19 -17.05 8.25 -3.27
CA LYS A 19 -17.64 7.32 -2.30
C LYS A 19 -17.21 5.89 -2.62
N GLU A 20 -17.29 5.47 -3.87
CA GLU A 20 -16.82 4.16 -4.32
C GLU A 20 -15.33 4.00 -4.08
N LYS A 21 -14.52 5.01 -4.43
CA LYS A 21 -13.09 5.03 -4.12
C LYS A 21 -12.83 4.75 -2.64
N ARG A 22 -13.49 5.49 -1.74
CA ARG A 22 -13.33 5.29 -0.28
C ARG A 22 -13.67 3.87 0.16
N MET A 23 -14.65 3.21 -0.47
CA MET A 23 -14.98 1.81 -0.19
C MET A 23 -13.85 0.86 -0.63
N VAL A 24 -13.31 1.06 -1.84
CA VAL A 24 -12.18 0.27 -2.36
C VAL A 24 -10.94 0.45 -1.48
N VAL A 25 -10.56 1.70 -1.20
CA VAL A 25 -9.44 2.06 -0.31
C VAL A 25 -9.59 1.39 1.06
N LYS A 26 -10.75 1.54 1.72
CA LYS A 26 -11.01 0.95 3.03
C LYS A 26 -10.86 -0.58 3.00
N SER A 27 -11.33 -1.21 1.92
CA SER A 27 -11.23 -2.65 1.72
C SER A 27 -9.77 -3.12 1.63
N ILE A 28 -8.95 -2.42 0.85
CA ILE A 28 -7.52 -2.73 0.67
C ILE A 28 -6.75 -2.49 1.98
N VAL A 29 -6.95 -1.33 2.61
CA VAL A 29 -6.32 -0.96 3.90
C VAL A 29 -6.63 -2.03 4.94
N GLN A 30 -7.90 -2.41 5.11
CA GLN A 30 -8.31 -3.42 6.09
C GLN A 30 -7.66 -4.78 5.83
N ARG A 31 -7.58 -5.21 4.57
CA ARG A 31 -6.94 -6.48 4.19
C ARG A 31 -5.46 -6.48 4.55
N LEU A 32 -4.74 -5.39 4.24
CA LEU A 32 -3.32 -5.25 4.54
C LEU A 32 -3.06 -5.23 6.05
N THR A 33 -3.82 -4.43 6.81
CA THR A 33 -3.65 -4.33 8.27
C THR A 33 -4.01 -5.63 9.00
N ASN A 34 -4.91 -6.44 8.43
CA ASN A 34 -5.29 -7.73 9.01
C ASN A 34 -4.25 -8.82 8.75
N LYS A 35 -3.58 -8.79 7.59
CA LYS A 35 -2.61 -9.82 7.19
C LYS A 35 -1.20 -9.51 7.70
N PHE A 36 -0.83 -8.24 7.77
CA PHE A 36 0.53 -7.82 8.09
C PHE A 36 0.55 -6.85 9.28
N ASN A 37 1.61 -6.90 10.07
CA ASN A 37 1.86 -5.94 11.15
C ASN A 37 2.42 -4.62 10.59
N VAL A 38 1.58 -3.86 9.88
CA VAL A 38 1.95 -2.65 9.14
C VAL A 38 0.96 -1.53 9.37
N SER A 39 1.42 -0.29 9.26
CA SER A 39 0.55 0.89 9.19
C SER A 39 0.24 1.20 7.73
N VAL A 40 -1.04 1.41 7.40
CA VAL A 40 -1.48 1.63 6.02
C VAL A 40 -2.49 2.75 5.96
N GLY A 41 -2.41 3.60 4.93
CA GLY A 41 -3.39 4.65 4.68
C GLY A 41 -3.32 5.19 3.25
N GLU A 42 -4.36 5.91 2.85
CA GLU A 42 -4.34 6.67 1.60
C GLU A 42 -3.58 7.99 1.80
N VAL A 43 -2.58 8.27 0.95
CA VAL A 43 -1.62 9.37 1.18
C VAL A 43 -1.62 10.45 0.10
N HIS A 44 -2.18 10.19 -1.10
CA HIS A 44 -2.23 11.17 -2.20
C HIS A 44 -3.46 10.98 -3.12
N GLU A 45 -3.67 11.94 -4.02
CA GLU A 45 -4.69 11.93 -5.10
C GLU A 45 -6.14 11.70 -4.62
N GLN A 46 -6.48 12.16 -3.40
CA GLN A 46 -7.79 11.91 -2.79
C GLN A 46 -8.97 12.46 -3.60
N ASP A 47 -8.76 13.51 -4.40
CA ASP A 47 -9.79 14.13 -5.24
C ASP A 47 -9.99 13.44 -6.59
N ILE A 48 -9.06 12.55 -6.99
CA ILE A 48 -9.18 11.74 -8.21
C ILE A 48 -9.72 10.37 -7.84
N HIS A 49 -10.96 10.08 -8.24
CA HIS A 49 -11.64 8.86 -7.85
C HIS A 49 -11.09 7.58 -8.51
N GLN A 50 -10.45 7.69 -9.68
CA GLN A 50 -9.85 6.56 -10.42
C GLN A 50 -8.41 6.23 -9.99
N ILE A 51 -7.78 7.07 -9.18
CA ILE A 51 -6.39 6.89 -8.74
C ILE A 51 -6.40 6.71 -7.23
N ILE A 52 -5.74 5.67 -6.75
CA ILE A 52 -5.62 5.34 -5.34
C ILE A 52 -4.14 5.29 -5.00
N VAL A 53 -3.68 6.11 -4.06
CA VAL A 53 -2.28 6.08 -3.61
C VAL A 53 -2.24 5.63 -2.16
N ILE A 54 -1.71 4.43 -1.95
CA ILE A 54 -1.60 3.80 -0.63
C ILE A 54 -0.18 3.93 -0.13
N GLY A 55 -0.02 4.48 1.08
CA GLY A 55 1.22 4.46 1.83
C GLY A 55 1.17 3.32 2.86
N ILE A 56 2.25 2.55 2.94
CA ILE A 56 2.46 1.45 3.87
C ILE A 56 3.78 1.70 4.60
N SER A 57 3.78 1.50 5.92
CA SER A 57 4.99 1.57 6.74
C SER A 57 5.10 0.38 7.69
N ALA A 58 6.30 -0.19 7.81
CA ALA A 58 6.56 -1.37 8.61
C ALA A 58 7.88 -1.24 9.38
N VAL A 59 7.92 -1.67 10.64
CA VAL A 59 9.16 -1.76 11.43
C VAL A 59 9.78 -3.13 11.24
N CYS A 60 11.05 -3.16 10.85
CA CYS A 60 11.82 -4.38 10.59
C CYS A 60 13.08 -4.44 11.47
N GLY A 61 13.46 -5.64 11.89
CA GLY A 61 14.65 -5.89 12.69
C GLY A 61 15.95 -5.79 11.90
N ASP A 62 15.95 -6.32 10.67
CA ASP A 62 17.12 -6.38 9.78
C ASP A 62 16.73 -6.14 8.31
N GLN A 63 17.73 -6.14 7.41
CA GLN A 63 17.52 -5.95 5.97
C GLN A 63 16.73 -7.10 5.33
N LYS A 64 16.95 -8.35 5.77
CA LYS A 64 16.25 -9.51 5.18
C LYS A 64 14.76 -9.44 5.44
N GLN A 65 14.37 -8.99 6.63
CA GLN A 65 12.97 -8.75 6.97
C GLN A 65 12.38 -7.58 6.17
N VAL A 66 13.16 -6.53 5.86
CA VAL A 66 12.69 -5.45 4.97
C VAL A 66 12.37 -6.01 3.59
N ASP A 67 13.30 -6.75 2.99
CA ASP A 67 13.17 -7.28 1.63
C ASP A 67 12.00 -8.26 1.54
N SER A 68 11.90 -9.20 2.49
CA SER A 68 10.79 -10.17 2.50
C SER A 68 9.44 -9.51 2.78
N THR A 69 9.37 -8.50 3.65
CA THR A 69 8.11 -7.78 3.92
C THR A 69 7.67 -6.98 2.69
N LEU A 70 8.61 -6.33 2.00
CA LEU A 70 8.35 -5.58 0.78
C LEU A 70 7.76 -6.48 -0.32
N GLU A 71 8.41 -7.62 -0.60
CA GLU A 71 7.95 -8.58 -1.61
C GLU A 71 6.55 -9.10 -1.29
N ASN A 72 6.34 -9.58 -0.05
CA ASN A 72 5.03 -10.08 0.38
C ASN A 72 3.91 -9.03 0.32
N LEU A 73 4.22 -7.75 0.56
CA LEU A 73 3.24 -6.67 0.46
C LEU A 73 2.84 -6.41 -0.99
N ILE A 74 3.82 -6.39 -1.91
CA ILE A 74 3.56 -6.17 -3.34
C ILE A 74 2.73 -7.32 -3.90
N ASP A 75 3.17 -8.55 -3.69
CA ASP A 75 2.46 -9.76 -4.15
C ASP A 75 1.03 -9.80 -3.60
N PHE A 76 0.86 -9.47 -2.33
CA PHE A 76 -0.47 -9.46 -1.74
C PHE A 76 -1.39 -8.40 -2.36
N VAL A 77 -0.87 -7.21 -2.67
CA VAL A 77 -1.67 -6.17 -3.33
C VAL A 77 -2.07 -6.64 -4.73
N GLU A 78 -1.13 -7.18 -5.51
CA GLU A 78 -1.38 -7.73 -6.85
C GLU A 78 -2.46 -8.82 -6.85
N GLU A 79 -2.41 -9.75 -5.90
CA GLU A 79 -3.36 -10.87 -5.81
C GLU A 79 -4.75 -10.47 -5.26
N ASN A 80 -4.86 -9.36 -4.53
CA ASN A 80 -6.06 -9.02 -3.74
C ASN A 80 -6.71 -7.69 -4.16
N THR A 81 -6.36 -7.15 -5.33
CA THR A 81 -7.01 -5.98 -5.90
C THR A 81 -7.25 -6.14 -7.38
N ASP A 82 -8.43 -5.73 -7.85
CA ASP A 82 -8.71 -5.61 -9.29
C ASP A 82 -8.05 -4.35 -9.89
N ALA A 83 -7.38 -3.53 -9.06
CA ALA A 83 -6.80 -2.27 -9.48
C ALA A 83 -5.44 -2.49 -10.13
N GLU A 84 -5.18 -1.79 -11.22
CA GLU A 84 -3.92 -1.87 -11.93
C GLU A 84 -2.84 -1.14 -11.13
N ILE A 85 -1.73 -1.80 -10.82
CA ILE A 85 -0.56 -1.12 -10.24
C ILE A 85 0.12 -0.28 -11.33
N ILE A 86 0.18 1.04 -11.10
CA ILE A 86 0.82 1.98 -12.02
C ILE A 86 2.25 2.30 -11.58
N ASN A 87 2.48 2.36 -10.27
CA ASN A 87 3.77 2.76 -9.72
C ASN A 87 3.98 2.16 -8.33
N ILE A 88 5.22 1.80 -8.04
CA ILE A 88 5.69 1.32 -6.74
C ILE A 88 6.95 2.11 -6.39
N GLU A 89 6.93 2.78 -5.25
CA GLU A 89 8.10 3.45 -4.69
C GLU A 89 8.37 2.86 -3.31
N SER A 90 9.58 2.37 -3.08
CA SER A 90 10.02 1.86 -1.79
C SER A 90 11.23 2.62 -1.28
N ASP A 91 11.24 2.87 0.01
CA ASP A 91 12.36 3.44 0.73
C ASP A 91 12.51 2.70 2.06
N ASN A 92 13.72 2.67 2.60
CA ASN A 92 13.93 2.15 3.95
C ASN A 92 14.87 3.05 4.75
N TYR A 93 14.46 3.31 5.98
CA TYR A 93 15.19 4.17 6.90
C TYR A 93 15.86 3.34 7.99
N ILE A 94 17.11 3.64 8.30
CA ILE A 94 17.85 3.01 9.40
C ILE A 94 17.80 3.93 10.63
N PHE A 95 17.12 3.48 11.67
CA PHE A 95 17.21 4.10 12.99
C PHE A 95 18.53 3.69 13.64
N LYS A 96 19.43 4.67 13.81
CA LYS A 96 20.69 4.58 14.53
C LYS A 96 20.51 4.93 16.00
#